data_AF-A0A950Z3P0-F1
#
_entry.id   AF-A0A950Z3P0-F1
#
_cell.length_a   1.000
_cell.length_b   1.000
_cell.length_c   1.000
_cell.angle_alpha   90.00
_cell.angle_beta   90.00
_cell.angle_gamma   90.00
#
_symmetry.space_group_name_H-M   'P 1'
#
loop_
_entity.id
_entity.type
_entity.pdbx_description
1 polymer ?
#
loop_
_entity_poly.entity_id
_entity_poly.type
_entity_poly.pdbx_seq_one_letter_code
_entity_poly.pdbx_strand_id
1 'polypeptide(L)'
;MLIRLGYDISFDNPAPVAVVALLNVHCSRSSDLREPDRLQAEPEIAVDTYLDSFGNTCSRFLAPAGTIRLRNSTLIEDSGEPDAQNLEAREVPVEQLPTNVLRYLLGSRYCETDLLSNTAVELFGGLNPGWVRVQAICDWVHRKVTFGYNFARSTKTALDVYTERLGVCRDFQHLAIAFCRCLNIPARYVTGYLGDIGVPVAPYPMDFSAWFEAYLEDRWWTFDARHNQRRIGRVTMAVGRDAADVAITTSFGSSRLTKFEVVTEEVKEQVSFA
;
A
#
# COMPACT_ATOMS: atom_id res chain seq x y z
N MET A 1 -21.23 2.57 -2.51
CA MET A 1 -20.94 2.96 -1.11
C MET A 1 -20.13 4.24 -1.12
N LEU A 2 -20.41 5.20 -0.24
CA LEU A 2 -19.61 6.42 -0.12
C LEU A 2 -18.63 6.31 1.04
N ILE A 3 -17.37 6.69 0.81
CA ILE A 3 -16.30 6.61 1.82
C ILE A 3 -15.67 7.99 1.98
N ARG A 4 -15.63 8.47 3.23
CA ARG A 4 -14.86 9.64 3.63
C ARG A 4 -13.40 9.23 3.81
N LEU A 5 -12.52 9.82 3.01
CA LEU A 5 -11.07 9.69 3.13
C LEU A 5 -10.50 10.99 3.67
N GLY A 6 -9.48 10.89 4.51
CA GLY A 6 -8.77 12.08 4.96
C GLY A 6 -7.50 11.78 5.71
N TYR A 7 -6.70 12.83 5.91
CA TYR A 7 -5.54 12.79 6.79
C TYR A 7 -5.26 14.16 7.39
N ASP A 8 -4.60 14.17 8.55
CA ASP A 8 -4.07 15.35 9.22
C ASP A 8 -2.69 15.01 9.80
N ILE A 9 -1.65 15.42 9.07
CA ILE A 9 -0.26 15.04 9.32
C ILE A 9 0.54 16.31 9.60
N SER A 10 1.26 16.36 10.72
CA SER A 10 2.14 17.48 11.04
C SER A 10 3.58 17.04 11.17
N PHE A 11 4.47 17.87 10.65
CA PHE A 11 5.92 17.73 10.80
C PHE A 11 6.51 18.98 11.44
N ASP A 12 7.60 18.79 12.16
CA ASP A 12 8.47 19.85 12.66
C ASP A 12 9.83 19.74 11.98
N ASN A 13 10.20 20.79 11.25
CA ASN A 13 11.40 20.81 10.40
C ASN A 13 12.44 21.78 10.98
N PRO A 14 13.66 21.33 11.30
CA PRO A 14 14.70 22.22 11.82
C PRO A 14 15.23 23.22 10.77
N ALA A 15 15.05 22.92 9.49
CA ALA A 15 15.42 23.76 8.34
C ALA A 15 14.44 23.47 7.18
N PRO A 16 14.38 24.31 6.14
CA PRO A 16 13.57 24.00 4.97
C PRO A 16 13.98 22.65 4.36
N VAL A 17 12.99 21.82 4.02
CA VAL A 17 13.21 20.44 3.54
C VAL A 17 12.37 20.18 2.30
N ALA A 18 13.00 19.68 1.23
CA ALA A 18 12.27 19.24 0.06
C ALA A 18 11.55 17.93 0.38
N VAL A 19 10.28 17.84 0.00
CA VAL A 19 9.42 16.69 0.28
C VAL A 19 8.75 16.23 -1.00
N VAL A 20 8.71 14.92 -1.21
CA VAL A 20 7.81 14.25 -2.15
C VAL A 20 6.82 13.43 -1.35
N ALA A 21 5.52 13.61 -1.62
CA ALA A 21 4.45 12.93 -0.93
C ALA A 21 3.53 12.19 -1.91
N LEU A 22 3.13 10.98 -1.52
CA LEU A 22 2.13 10.17 -2.22
C LEU A 22 0.88 10.10 -1.34
N LEU A 23 0.19 11.23 -1.25
CA LEU A 23 -0.95 11.45 -0.36
C LEU A 23 -2.30 11.56 -1.11
N ASN A 24 -2.27 11.41 -2.43
CA ASN A 24 -3.46 11.50 -3.27
C ASN A 24 -4.00 10.12 -3.63
N VAL A 25 -5.30 10.07 -3.92
CA VAL A 25 -5.93 8.89 -4.53
C VAL A 25 -5.30 8.63 -5.89
N HIS A 26 -5.04 7.36 -6.17
CA HIS A 26 -4.42 6.94 -7.43
C HIS A 26 -5.29 7.34 -8.62
N CYS A 27 -4.66 7.74 -9.73
CA CYS A 27 -5.36 8.28 -10.89
C CYS A 27 -6.42 7.34 -11.47
N SER A 28 -6.24 6.02 -11.32
CA SER A 28 -7.22 4.99 -11.75
C SER A 28 -8.55 5.02 -10.99
N ARG A 29 -8.64 5.73 -9.87
CA ARG A 29 -9.85 5.92 -9.06
C ARG A 29 -10.36 7.36 -9.09
N SER A 30 -9.74 8.22 -9.90
CA SER A 30 -10.10 9.66 -9.97
C SER A 30 -11.53 9.90 -10.45
N SER A 31 -12.08 9.01 -11.29
CA SER A 31 -13.49 9.05 -11.74
C SER A 31 -14.49 8.84 -10.62
N ASP A 32 -14.07 8.21 -9.53
CA ASP A 32 -14.94 7.81 -8.42
C ASP A 32 -14.99 8.89 -7.34
N LEU A 33 -14.13 9.90 -7.43
CA LEU A 33 -14.09 11.04 -6.52
C LEU A 33 -15.36 11.88 -6.67
N ARG A 34 -16.00 12.16 -5.53
CA ARG A 34 -17.19 13.01 -5.41
C ARG A 34 -16.86 14.40 -4.87
N GLU A 35 -15.67 14.55 -4.28
CA GLU A 35 -15.10 15.82 -3.84
C GLU A 35 -13.64 15.95 -4.33
N PRO A 36 -13.07 17.17 -4.39
CA PRO A 36 -11.68 17.34 -4.78
C PRO A 36 -10.71 16.62 -3.84
N ASP A 37 -9.79 15.85 -4.41
CA ASP A 37 -8.68 15.23 -3.67
C ASP A 37 -7.45 16.15 -3.75
N ARG A 38 -7.29 17.05 -2.76
CA ARG A 38 -6.23 18.08 -2.79
C ARG A 38 -5.49 18.16 -1.47
N LEU A 39 -4.17 18.06 -1.54
CA LEU A 39 -3.30 18.32 -0.40
C LEU A 39 -3.33 19.81 -0.06
N GLN A 40 -3.76 20.12 1.16
CA GLN A 40 -3.73 21.44 1.75
C GLN A 40 -2.58 21.52 2.76
N ALA A 41 -1.85 22.63 2.77
CA ALA A 41 -0.72 22.83 3.66
C ALA A 41 -0.90 24.11 4.50
N GLU A 42 -0.54 24.03 5.78
CA GLU A 42 -0.49 25.15 6.72
C GLU A 42 0.94 25.21 7.32
N PRO A 43 1.72 26.29 7.12
CA PRO A 43 1.41 27.46 6.28
C PRO A 43 1.28 27.10 4.80
N GLU A 44 0.61 27.98 4.04
CA GLU A 44 0.42 27.79 2.60
C GLU A 44 1.78 27.78 1.88
N ILE A 45 1.94 26.81 0.99
CA ILE A 45 3.15 26.57 0.20
C ILE A 45 2.79 26.21 -1.24
N ALA A 46 3.71 26.47 -2.16
CA ALA A 46 3.59 25.96 -3.52
C ALA A 46 3.78 24.44 -3.55
N VAL A 47 2.87 23.76 -4.24
CA VAL A 47 2.90 22.30 -4.43
C VAL A 47 2.85 22.00 -5.92
N ASP A 48 3.87 21.32 -6.43
CA ASP A 48 3.89 20.79 -7.79
C ASP A 48 3.31 19.37 -7.79
N THR A 49 2.34 19.09 -8.66
CA THR A 49 1.77 17.74 -8.84
C THR A 49 2.23 17.12 -10.15
N TYR A 50 2.62 15.85 -10.14
CA TYR A 50 3.04 15.11 -11.34
C TYR A 50 2.70 13.62 -11.23
N LEU A 51 2.79 12.89 -12.35
CA LEU A 51 2.69 11.43 -12.37
C LEU A 51 4.09 10.81 -12.42
N ASP A 52 4.36 9.84 -11.55
CA ASP A 52 5.61 9.08 -11.58
C ASP A 52 5.58 7.94 -12.63
N SER A 53 6.68 7.18 -12.72
CA SER A 53 6.80 6.06 -13.68
C SER A 53 5.92 4.85 -13.38
N PHE A 54 5.19 4.86 -12.27
CA PHE A 54 4.22 3.84 -11.87
C PHE A 54 2.77 4.32 -12.05
N GLY A 55 2.56 5.58 -12.43
CA GLY A 55 1.25 6.19 -12.61
C GLY A 55 0.67 6.81 -11.33
N ASN A 56 1.49 6.97 -10.29
CA ASN A 56 1.05 7.56 -9.03
C ASN A 56 0.96 9.07 -9.13
N THR A 57 -0.04 9.66 -8.47
CA THR A 57 -0.13 11.11 -8.28
C THR A 57 0.80 11.53 -7.15
N CYS A 58 1.89 12.22 -7.49
CA CYS A 58 2.88 12.70 -6.56
C CYS A 58 2.76 14.20 -6.34
N SER A 59 2.94 14.64 -5.09
CA SER A 59 3.05 16.05 -4.71
C SER A 59 4.49 16.35 -4.29
N ARG A 60 5.10 17.40 -4.86
CA ARG A 60 6.45 17.87 -4.53
C ARG A 60 6.39 19.30 -4.02
N PHE A 61 7.04 19.57 -2.90
CA PHE A 61 7.10 20.90 -2.32
C PHE A 61 8.32 21.11 -1.43
N LEU A 62 8.59 22.37 -1.10
CA LEU A 62 9.57 22.76 -0.09
C LEU A 62 8.84 23.09 1.21
N ALA A 63 8.95 22.22 2.21
CA ALA A 63 8.41 22.51 3.53
C ALA A 63 9.31 23.53 4.24
N PRO A 64 8.77 24.57 4.87
CA PRO A 64 9.55 25.57 5.57
C PRO A 64 10.15 25.00 6.87
N ALA A 65 11.10 25.73 7.45
CA ALA A 65 11.52 25.48 8.83
C ALA A 65 10.35 25.77 9.80
N GLY A 66 10.31 25.03 10.90
CA GLY A 66 9.21 25.01 11.86
C GLY A 66 8.13 24.00 11.51
N THR A 67 6.93 24.22 12.03
CA THR A 67 5.79 23.31 11.84
C THR A 67 5.17 23.48 10.46
N ILE A 68 4.97 22.36 9.77
CA ILE A 68 4.07 22.27 8.61
C ILE A 68 3.00 21.23 8.91
N ARG A 69 1.77 21.53 8.53
CA ARG A 69 0.63 20.63 8.62
C ARG A 69 0.08 20.36 7.23
N LEU A 70 -0.12 19.11 6.90
CA LEU A 70 -0.69 18.62 5.65
C LEU A 70 -2.05 17.99 5.93
N ARG A 71 -3.06 18.41 5.17
CA ARG A 71 -4.44 17.98 5.34
C ARG A 71 -5.11 17.66 4.03
N ASN A 72 -6.05 16.75 4.08
CA ASN A 72 -6.98 16.50 2.99
C ASN A 72 -8.24 15.83 3.56
N SER A 73 -9.37 16.08 2.92
CA SER A 73 -10.62 15.39 3.13
C SER A 73 -11.32 15.30 1.79
N THR A 74 -11.66 14.10 1.36
CA THR A 74 -12.39 13.86 0.13
C THR A 74 -13.42 12.76 0.31
N LEU A 75 -14.39 12.71 -0.60
CA LEU A 75 -15.42 11.70 -0.65
C LEU A 75 -15.23 10.90 -1.93
N ILE A 76 -15.22 9.58 -1.82
CA ILE A 76 -15.10 8.68 -2.96
C ILE A 76 -16.25 7.68 -2.97
N GLU A 77 -16.70 7.32 -4.16
CA GLU A 77 -17.56 6.17 -4.35
C GLU A 77 -16.76 4.88 -4.51
N ASP A 78 -17.19 3.85 -3.79
CA ASP A 78 -16.67 2.49 -3.90
C ASP A 78 -17.81 1.54 -4.22
N SER A 79 -17.50 0.46 -4.95
CA SER A 79 -18.49 -0.56 -5.29
C SER A 79 -19.18 -1.18 -4.06
N GLY A 80 -18.48 -1.24 -2.92
CA GLY A 80 -18.94 -1.98 -1.74
C GLY A 80 -18.81 -3.49 -1.88
N GLU A 81 -18.29 -3.99 -3.01
CA GLU A 81 -18.07 -5.41 -3.25
C GLU A 81 -16.73 -5.87 -2.65
N PRO A 82 -16.65 -7.10 -2.08
CA PRO A 82 -15.41 -7.61 -1.54
C PRO A 82 -14.36 -7.84 -2.63
N ASP A 83 -13.08 -7.61 -2.29
CA ASP A 83 -11.90 -7.86 -3.14
C ASP A 83 -12.11 -9.06 -4.07
N ALA A 84 -12.01 -8.87 -5.39
CA ALA A 84 -12.29 -9.92 -6.36
C ALA A 84 -11.32 -11.10 -6.21
N GLN A 85 -11.79 -12.32 -6.46
CA GLN A 85 -10.99 -13.54 -6.42
C GLN A 85 -11.28 -14.43 -7.61
N ASN A 86 -10.27 -15.15 -8.08
CA ASN A 86 -10.40 -16.20 -9.08
C ASN A 86 -9.43 -17.35 -8.75
N LEU A 87 -9.96 -18.45 -8.18
CA LEU A 87 -9.15 -19.61 -7.79
C LEU A 87 -8.50 -20.33 -8.98
N GLU A 88 -9.01 -20.09 -10.20
CA GLU A 88 -8.50 -20.67 -11.43
C GLU A 88 -7.49 -19.77 -12.13
N ALA A 89 -7.25 -18.54 -11.61
CA ALA A 89 -6.32 -17.59 -12.23
C ALA A 89 -4.92 -18.19 -12.28
N ARG A 90 -4.35 -18.17 -13.49
CA ARG A 90 -3.09 -18.85 -13.81
C ARG A 90 -1.91 -17.89 -13.75
N GLU A 91 -0.77 -18.43 -13.40
CA GLU A 91 0.50 -17.74 -13.65
C GLU A 91 0.77 -17.68 -15.14
N VAL A 92 1.34 -16.56 -15.58
CA VAL A 92 1.71 -16.34 -16.98
C VAL A 92 3.20 -16.63 -17.12
N PRO A 93 3.63 -17.49 -18.06
CA PRO A 93 5.04 -17.69 -18.36
C PRO A 93 5.75 -16.36 -18.65
N VAL A 94 7.00 -16.21 -18.20
CA VAL A 94 7.70 -14.91 -18.23
C VAL A 94 7.83 -14.37 -19.65
N GLU A 95 8.04 -15.24 -20.63
CA GLU A 95 8.11 -14.90 -22.05
C GLU A 95 6.80 -14.42 -22.67
N GLN A 96 5.67 -14.61 -21.98
CA GLN A 96 4.33 -14.15 -22.39
C GLN A 96 3.85 -12.94 -21.59
N LEU A 97 4.60 -12.51 -20.55
CA LEU A 97 4.21 -11.36 -19.74
C LEU A 97 4.29 -10.05 -20.54
N PRO A 98 3.33 -9.13 -20.34
CA PRO A 98 3.44 -7.78 -20.87
C PRO A 98 4.69 -7.06 -20.35
N THR A 99 5.34 -6.26 -21.20
CA THR A 99 6.61 -5.62 -20.88
C THR A 99 6.56 -4.71 -19.65
N ASN A 100 5.42 -4.04 -19.42
CA ASN A 100 5.20 -3.18 -18.25
C ASN A 100 5.09 -3.96 -16.93
N VAL A 101 4.85 -5.28 -16.99
CA VAL A 101 4.75 -6.16 -15.82
C VAL A 101 6.12 -6.73 -15.41
N LEU A 102 7.04 -6.90 -16.35
CA LEU A 102 8.36 -7.54 -16.12
C LEU A 102 9.16 -6.89 -15.00
N ARG A 103 9.03 -5.57 -14.80
CA ARG A 103 9.74 -4.84 -13.73
C ARG A 103 9.36 -5.31 -12.32
N TYR A 104 8.20 -5.92 -12.15
CA TYR A 104 7.68 -6.43 -10.89
C TYR A 104 8.08 -7.88 -10.60
N LEU A 105 8.92 -8.48 -11.44
CA LEU A 105 9.65 -9.72 -11.14
C LEU A 105 10.96 -9.47 -10.38
N LEU A 106 11.50 -8.25 -10.47
CA LEU A 106 12.84 -7.93 -9.99
C LEU A 106 12.88 -7.72 -8.47
N GLY A 107 14.03 -8.04 -7.88
CA GLY A 107 14.36 -7.61 -6.52
C GLY A 107 14.31 -6.09 -6.38
N SER A 108 14.03 -5.62 -5.18
CA SER A 108 13.95 -4.18 -4.86
C SER A 108 14.47 -3.92 -3.44
N ARG A 109 14.53 -2.65 -3.01
CA ARG A 109 15.18 -2.24 -1.74
C ARG A 109 14.72 -3.06 -0.54
N TYR A 110 13.44 -3.41 -0.49
CA TYR A 110 12.84 -4.15 0.63
C TYR A 110 12.44 -5.58 0.29
N CYS A 111 12.75 -6.06 -0.93
CA CYS A 111 12.38 -7.39 -1.42
C CYS A 111 13.61 -8.08 -2.01
N GLU A 112 14.46 -8.67 -1.16
CA GLU A 112 15.73 -9.32 -1.54
C GLU A 112 15.51 -10.72 -2.12
N THR A 113 15.07 -10.78 -3.38
CA THR A 113 14.76 -12.04 -4.07
C THR A 113 15.96 -12.97 -4.20
N ASP A 114 17.16 -12.42 -4.37
CA ASP A 114 18.42 -13.16 -4.45
C ASP A 114 18.73 -13.93 -3.16
N LEU A 115 18.34 -13.41 -2.00
CA LEU A 115 18.56 -14.04 -0.69
C LEU A 115 17.43 -15.00 -0.31
N LEU A 116 16.22 -14.77 -0.81
CA LEU A 116 15.02 -15.54 -0.45
C LEU A 116 14.62 -16.62 -1.47
N SER A 117 15.31 -16.73 -2.61
CA SER A 117 14.92 -17.65 -3.70
C SER A 117 14.84 -19.11 -3.28
N ASN A 118 15.90 -19.64 -2.65
CA ASN A 118 15.93 -21.04 -2.23
C ASN A 118 14.81 -21.37 -1.24
N THR A 119 14.60 -20.48 -0.27
CA THR A 119 13.51 -20.60 0.71
C THR A 119 12.14 -20.58 0.06
N ALA A 120 11.90 -19.69 -0.90
CA ALA A 120 10.62 -19.61 -1.60
C ALA A 120 10.33 -20.91 -2.37
N VAL A 121 11.32 -21.45 -3.07
CA VAL A 121 11.21 -22.71 -3.81
C VAL A 121 10.97 -23.89 -2.86
N GLU A 122 11.68 -23.96 -1.74
CA GLU A 122 11.48 -25.02 -0.74
C GLU A 122 10.07 -24.99 -0.14
N LEU A 123 9.57 -23.80 0.22
CA LEU A 123 8.27 -23.65 0.87
C LEU A 123 7.09 -23.81 -0.10
N PHE A 124 7.22 -23.34 -1.34
CA PHE A 124 6.07 -23.14 -2.23
C PHE A 124 6.29 -23.68 -3.66
N GLY A 125 7.50 -24.07 -4.04
CA GLY A 125 7.83 -24.50 -5.41
C GLY A 125 7.14 -25.79 -5.84
N GLY A 126 6.76 -26.65 -4.89
CA GLY A 126 5.99 -27.87 -5.15
C GLY A 126 4.47 -27.67 -5.21
N LEU A 127 3.97 -26.45 -5.00
CA LEU A 127 2.53 -26.15 -5.04
C LEU A 127 2.07 -25.90 -6.48
N ASN A 128 0.79 -26.19 -6.74
CA ASN A 128 0.16 -25.90 -8.03
C ASN A 128 0.30 -24.41 -8.38
N PRO A 129 0.87 -24.06 -9.55
CA PRO A 129 0.98 -22.67 -10.01
C PRO A 129 -0.38 -21.96 -10.11
N GLY A 130 -0.40 -20.64 -9.93
CA GLY A 130 -1.60 -19.80 -10.05
C GLY A 130 -2.02 -19.17 -8.73
N TRP A 131 -3.30 -18.81 -8.65
CA TRP A 131 -3.93 -18.18 -7.48
C TRP A 131 -3.60 -18.91 -6.18
N VAL A 132 -3.74 -20.25 -6.19
CA VAL A 132 -3.57 -21.09 -5.00
C VAL A 132 -2.16 -21.00 -4.42
N ARG A 133 -1.13 -20.77 -5.25
CA ARG A 133 0.24 -20.58 -4.78
C ARG A 133 0.45 -19.22 -4.14
N VAL A 134 -0.09 -18.15 -4.74
CA VAL A 134 -0.05 -16.80 -4.14
C VAL A 134 -0.83 -16.77 -2.83
N GLN A 135 -1.99 -17.42 -2.77
CA GLN A 135 -2.76 -17.56 -1.54
C GLN A 135 -1.98 -18.35 -0.48
N ALA A 136 -1.28 -19.43 -0.84
CA ALA A 136 -0.45 -20.18 0.09
C ALA A 136 0.72 -19.36 0.67
N ILE A 137 1.32 -18.47 -0.14
CA ILE A 137 2.31 -17.49 0.32
C ILE A 137 1.67 -16.52 1.33
N CYS A 138 0.53 -15.94 0.96
CA CYS A 138 -0.23 -14.99 1.79
C CYS A 138 -0.59 -15.61 3.14
N ASP A 139 -1.15 -16.82 3.12
CA ASP A 139 -1.46 -17.65 4.26
C ASP A 139 -0.26 -17.93 5.16
N TRP A 140 0.88 -18.28 4.57
CA TRP A 140 2.07 -18.59 5.32
C TRP A 140 2.61 -17.35 6.03
N VAL A 141 2.69 -16.21 5.33
CA VAL A 141 3.15 -14.95 5.92
C VAL A 141 2.20 -14.53 7.04
N HIS A 142 0.90 -14.57 6.81
CA HIS A 142 -0.12 -14.26 7.81
C HIS A 142 0.05 -15.07 9.10
N ARG A 143 0.26 -16.39 8.98
CA ARG A 143 0.42 -17.29 10.13
C ARG A 143 1.77 -17.17 10.82
N LYS A 144 2.82 -16.79 10.10
CA LYS A 144 4.20 -16.82 10.60
C LYS A 144 4.69 -15.48 11.11
N VAL A 145 4.09 -14.37 10.73
CA VAL A 145 4.51 -13.03 11.15
C VAL A 145 3.53 -12.49 12.18
N THR A 146 4.05 -12.07 13.34
CA THR A 146 3.27 -11.41 14.37
C THR A 146 3.20 -9.91 14.08
N PHE A 147 1.99 -9.37 14.11
CA PHE A 147 1.74 -7.95 13.92
C PHE A 147 1.96 -7.15 15.21
N GLY A 148 2.60 -5.99 15.11
CA GLY A 148 2.68 -5.02 16.19
C GLY A 148 3.32 -3.71 15.76
N TYR A 149 2.66 -2.58 16.04
CA TYR A 149 3.15 -1.24 15.67
C TYR A 149 4.54 -0.92 16.25
N ASN A 150 4.87 -1.46 17.42
CA ASN A 150 6.17 -1.32 18.06
C ASN A 150 7.32 -2.04 17.31
N PHE A 151 7.02 -2.86 16.29
CA PHE A 151 8.04 -3.52 15.46
C PHE A 151 8.43 -2.71 14.21
N ALA A 152 7.78 -1.57 13.97
CA ALA A 152 7.98 -0.75 12.78
C ALA A 152 9.38 -0.10 12.76
N ARG A 153 10.06 -0.23 11.62
CA ARG A 153 11.26 0.56 11.29
C ARG A 153 11.40 0.69 9.77
N SER A 154 11.80 1.86 9.29
CA SER A 154 11.90 2.16 7.84
C SER A 154 12.97 1.35 7.10
N THR A 155 13.93 0.76 7.83
CA THR A 155 15.01 -0.04 7.27
C THR A 155 14.66 -1.51 7.08
N LYS A 156 13.56 -2.00 7.70
CA LYS A 156 13.16 -3.41 7.71
C LYS A 156 12.83 -3.92 6.31
N THR A 157 13.40 -5.06 5.96
CA THR A 157 13.28 -5.71 4.65
C THR A 157 12.53 -7.05 4.73
N ALA A 158 12.24 -7.66 3.57
CA ALA A 158 11.64 -8.99 3.53
C ALA A 158 12.48 -10.04 4.25
N LEU A 159 13.81 -10.00 4.11
CA LEU A 159 14.70 -10.93 4.80
C LEU A 159 14.67 -10.75 6.33
N ASP A 160 14.62 -9.50 6.81
CA ASP A 160 14.44 -9.21 8.23
C ASP A 160 13.13 -9.81 8.75
N VAL A 161 12.03 -9.62 8.03
CA VAL A 161 10.71 -10.15 8.43
C VAL A 161 10.70 -11.68 8.40
N TYR A 162 11.38 -12.28 7.42
CA TYR A 162 11.57 -13.71 7.37
C TYR A 162 12.36 -14.22 8.58
N THR A 163 13.35 -13.48 9.06
CA THR A 163 14.17 -13.93 10.18
C THR A 163 13.49 -13.65 11.53
N GLU A 164 13.00 -12.43 11.72
CA GLU A 164 12.45 -11.94 12.98
C GLU A 164 11.03 -12.45 13.25
N ARG A 165 10.23 -12.70 12.21
CA ARG A 165 8.79 -13.02 12.32
C ARG A 165 7.94 -11.93 12.95
N LEU A 166 8.38 -10.67 12.88
CA LEU A 166 7.71 -9.51 13.48
C LEU A 166 7.61 -8.36 12.48
N GLY A 167 6.46 -7.70 12.39
CA GLY A 167 6.30 -6.53 11.51
C GLY A 167 4.96 -5.81 11.58
N VAL A 168 4.82 -4.78 10.75
CA VAL A 168 3.55 -4.07 10.49
C VAL A 168 3.02 -4.37 9.08
N CYS A 169 1.88 -3.80 8.69
CA CYS A 169 1.22 -4.09 7.40
C CYS A 169 2.20 -4.06 6.21
N ARG A 170 3.02 -3.01 6.09
CA ARG A 170 4.10 -2.86 5.09
C ARG A 170 5.00 -4.09 4.99
N ASP A 171 5.44 -4.58 6.14
CA ASP A 171 6.45 -5.62 6.26
C ASP A 171 5.92 -6.99 5.84
N PHE A 172 4.64 -7.27 6.15
CA PHE A 172 3.95 -8.48 5.68
C PHE A 172 3.92 -8.51 4.15
N GLN A 173 3.58 -7.37 3.52
CA GLN A 173 3.48 -7.34 2.06
C GLN A 173 4.85 -7.46 1.39
N HIS A 174 5.92 -6.86 1.94
CA HIS A 174 7.27 -7.04 1.38
C HIS A 174 7.72 -8.49 1.39
N LEU A 175 7.48 -9.23 2.47
CA LEU A 175 7.80 -10.66 2.50
C LEU A 175 6.98 -11.47 1.48
N ALA A 176 5.67 -11.21 1.40
CA ALA A 176 4.80 -11.90 0.43
C ALA A 176 5.20 -11.59 -1.03
N ILE A 177 5.49 -10.33 -1.34
CA ILE A 177 5.97 -9.88 -2.65
C ILE A 177 7.31 -10.55 -2.98
N ALA A 178 8.27 -10.56 -2.06
CA ALA A 178 9.56 -11.18 -2.28
C ALA A 178 9.41 -12.66 -2.64
N PHE A 179 8.58 -13.41 -1.90
CA PHE A 179 8.29 -14.81 -2.22
C PHE A 179 7.59 -15.02 -3.56
N CYS A 180 6.63 -14.16 -3.91
CA CYS A 180 6.00 -14.22 -5.24
C CYS A 180 7.05 -14.05 -6.35
N ARG A 181 7.92 -13.05 -6.22
CA ARG A 181 8.96 -12.76 -7.21
C ARG A 181 10.01 -13.85 -7.32
N CYS A 182 10.42 -14.47 -6.20
CA CYS A 182 11.29 -15.64 -6.18
C CYS A 182 10.73 -16.84 -6.96
N LEU A 183 9.41 -16.87 -7.18
CA LEU A 183 8.70 -17.92 -7.93
C LEU A 183 8.23 -17.41 -9.30
N ASN A 184 8.84 -16.33 -9.81
CA ASN A 184 8.54 -15.71 -11.10
C ASN A 184 7.10 -15.19 -11.24
N ILE A 185 6.45 -14.85 -10.12
CA ILE A 185 5.12 -14.23 -10.11
C ILE A 185 5.32 -12.72 -9.96
N PRO A 186 4.94 -11.89 -10.95
CA PRO A 186 5.04 -10.46 -10.83
C PRO A 186 4.15 -9.98 -9.68
N ALA A 187 4.74 -9.28 -8.73
CA ALA A 187 4.03 -8.77 -7.56
C ALA A 187 4.43 -7.32 -7.28
N ARG A 188 3.45 -6.46 -6.99
CA ARG A 188 3.67 -5.04 -6.72
C ARG A 188 3.08 -4.64 -5.37
N TYR A 189 3.71 -3.67 -4.74
CA TYR A 189 3.26 -3.12 -3.47
C TYR A 189 2.21 -2.05 -3.71
N VAL A 190 1.22 -1.99 -2.82
CA VAL A 190 0.15 -0.99 -2.86
C VAL A 190 0.01 -0.35 -1.49
N THR A 191 -0.08 0.98 -1.47
CA THR A 191 -0.46 1.74 -0.28
C THR A 191 -1.74 2.50 -0.55
N GLY A 192 -2.58 2.64 0.48
CA GLY A 192 -3.86 3.30 0.33
C GLY A 192 -4.69 3.30 1.60
N TYR A 193 -5.96 3.65 1.45
CA TYR A 193 -6.92 3.64 2.52
C TYR A 193 -7.60 2.27 2.63
N LEU A 194 -7.75 1.79 3.87
CA LEU A 194 -8.57 0.64 4.21
C LEU A 194 -9.10 0.84 5.63
N GLY A 195 -10.35 1.25 5.74
CA GLY A 195 -11.03 1.43 7.02
C GLY A 195 -11.59 0.12 7.55
N ASP A 196 -12.14 0.16 8.76
CA ASP A 196 -12.82 -0.96 9.40
C ASP A 196 -14.26 -1.16 8.88
N ILE A 197 -14.46 -0.94 7.57
CA ILE A 197 -15.75 -1.09 6.90
C ILE A 197 -16.04 -2.57 6.72
N GLY A 198 -17.20 -3.02 7.22
CA GLY A 198 -17.62 -4.42 7.17
C GLY A 198 -16.85 -5.37 8.10
N VAL A 199 -16.02 -4.85 9.00
CA VAL A 199 -15.27 -5.63 10.01
C VAL A 199 -15.37 -4.96 11.39
N PRO A 200 -15.03 -5.66 12.50
CA PRO A 200 -14.94 -5.02 13.80
C PRO A 200 -13.94 -3.86 13.81
N VAL A 201 -14.31 -2.75 14.44
CA VAL A 201 -13.45 -1.58 14.59
C VAL A 201 -12.21 -1.93 15.42
N ALA A 202 -11.03 -1.58 14.91
CA ALA A 202 -9.78 -1.78 15.61
C ALA A 202 -9.68 -0.83 16.82
N PRO A 203 -9.10 -1.28 17.95
CA PRO A 203 -8.95 -0.44 19.14
C PRO A 203 -7.82 0.60 19.03
N TYR A 204 -7.17 0.71 17.87
CA TYR A 204 -6.06 1.62 17.60
C TYR A 204 -6.50 2.73 16.65
N PRO A 205 -5.84 3.90 16.66
CA PRO A 205 -6.11 4.93 15.67
C PRO A 205 -5.99 4.39 14.24
N MET A 206 -6.81 4.92 13.34
CA MET A 206 -6.77 4.60 11.92
C MET A 206 -5.43 5.05 11.32
N ASP A 207 -4.94 4.27 10.35
CA ASP A 207 -3.68 4.49 9.64
C ASP A 207 -3.90 4.24 8.15
N PHE A 208 -2.96 4.64 7.31
CA PHE A 208 -2.89 4.10 5.96
C PHE A 208 -2.58 2.60 6.02
N SER A 209 -3.05 1.88 5.02
CA SER A 209 -2.83 0.46 4.90
C SER A 209 -1.91 0.14 3.73
N ALA A 210 -1.46 -1.10 3.75
CA ALA A 210 -0.65 -1.68 2.71
C ALA A 210 -1.17 -3.07 2.37
N TRP A 211 -1.22 -3.36 1.07
CA TRP A 211 -1.47 -4.68 0.52
C TRP A 211 -0.55 -4.89 -0.67
N PHE A 212 -0.66 -6.05 -1.33
CA PHE A 212 0.06 -6.28 -2.57
C PHE A 212 -0.90 -6.75 -3.65
N GLU A 213 -0.43 -6.63 -4.88
CA GLU A 213 -1.12 -7.22 -6.01
C GLU A 213 -0.18 -8.19 -6.73
N ALA A 214 -0.71 -9.34 -7.13
CA ALA A 214 -0.01 -10.31 -7.98
C ALA A 214 -0.63 -10.33 -9.37
N TYR A 215 0.19 -10.38 -10.41
CA TYR A 215 -0.27 -10.47 -11.79
C TYR A 215 -0.54 -11.93 -12.16
N LEU A 216 -1.81 -12.27 -12.39
CA LEU A 216 -2.27 -13.60 -12.80
C LEU A 216 -3.32 -13.45 -13.89
N GLU A 217 -3.21 -14.26 -14.95
CA GLU A 217 -4.17 -14.30 -16.06
C GLU A 217 -4.55 -12.90 -16.58
N ASP A 218 -3.53 -12.17 -17.01
CA ASP A 218 -3.61 -10.82 -17.60
C ASP A 218 -4.11 -9.68 -16.70
N ARG A 219 -4.22 -9.90 -15.38
CA ARG A 219 -4.71 -8.90 -14.43
C ARG A 219 -3.93 -8.87 -13.11
N TRP A 220 -3.88 -7.68 -12.48
CA TRP A 220 -3.46 -7.50 -11.10
C TRP A 220 -4.59 -7.88 -10.12
N TRP A 221 -4.31 -8.85 -9.24
CA TRP A 221 -5.22 -9.33 -8.22
C TRP A 221 -4.76 -8.92 -6.83
N THR A 222 -5.68 -8.43 -6.00
CA THR A 222 -5.41 -7.98 -4.63
C THR A 222 -5.21 -9.15 -3.67
N PHE A 223 -4.11 -9.10 -2.92
CA PHE A 223 -3.83 -9.99 -1.79
C PHE A 223 -3.35 -9.16 -0.59
N ASP A 224 -3.60 -9.64 0.62
CA ASP A 224 -3.20 -8.95 1.84
C ASP A 224 -2.73 -9.96 2.88
N ALA A 225 -1.40 -10.08 3.05
CA ALA A 225 -0.83 -11.03 3.98
C ALA A 225 -1.09 -10.67 5.46
N ARG A 226 -1.39 -9.40 5.76
CA ARG A 226 -1.70 -8.99 7.13
C ARG A 226 -3.10 -9.42 7.55
N HIS A 227 -4.10 -9.13 6.72
CA HIS A 227 -5.50 -9.44 7.06
C HIS A 227 -5.93 -10.84 6.59
N ASN A 228 -5.37 -11.32 5.49
CA ASN A 228 -5.64 -12.61 4.86
C ASN A 228 -7.13 -12.94 4.69
N GLN A 229 -7.92 -11.90 4.40
CA GLN A 229 -9.35 -11.98 4.16
C GLN A 229 -9.73 -10.91 3.13
N ARG A 230 -10.77 -11.18 2.35
CA ARG A 230 -11.34 -10.20 1.43
C ARG A 230 -11.88 -9.01 2.22
N ARG A 231 -11.63 -7.80 1.73
CA ARG A 231 -12.13 -6.56 2.32
C ARG A 231 -12.98 -5.80 1.31
N ILE A 232 -13.78 -4.87 1.83
CA ILE A 232 -14.51 -3.87 1.05
C ILE A 232 -13.88 -2.50 1.28
N GLY A 233 -14.06 -1.57 0.34
CA GLY A 233 -13.66 -0.18 0.53
C GLY A 233 -12.15 0.10 0.49
N ARG A 234 -11.36 -0.72 -0.22
CA ARG A 234 -9.95 -0.38 -0.52
C ARG A 234 -9.90 0.77 -1.51
N VAL A 235 -9.14 1.81 -1.17
CA VAL A 235 -8.87 2.92 -2.07
C VAL A 235 -7.37 3.10 -2.25
N THR A 236 -6.88 2.75 -3.44
CA THR A 236 -5.47 2.85 -3.79
C THR A 236 -5.01 4.31 -3.82
N MET A 237 -3.88 4.60 -3.17
CA MET A 237 -3.17 5.88 -3.30
C MET A 237 -1.98 5.74 -4.25
N ALA A 238 -1.18 4.70 -4.06
CA ALA A 238 0.00 4.49 -4.88
C ALA A 238 0.39 3.01 -5.01
N VAL A 239 1.01 2.68 -6.15
CA VAL A 239 1.56 1.37 -6.50
C VAL A 239 3.04 1.48 -6.86
N GLY A 240 3.84 0.50 -6.48
CA GLY A 240 5.29 0.49 -6.74
C GLY A 240 5.88 -0.91 -6.61
N ARG A 241 7.20 -1.06 -6.78
CA ARG A 241 7.83 -2.36 -6.53
C ARG A 241 7.83 -2.65 -5.03
N ASP A 242 8.12 -1.65 -4.21
CA ASP A 242 8.03 -1.74 -2.76
C ASP A 242 7.81 -0.34 -2.15
N ALA A 243 7.94 -0.20 -0.84
CA ALA A 243 7.71 1.07 -0.15
C ALA A 243 8.75 2.16 -0.48
N ALA A 244 9.87 1.84 -1.15
CA ALA A 244 10.82 2.85 -1.59
C ALA A 244 10.25 3.68 -2.76
N ASP A 245 9.39 3.06 -3.57
CA ASP A 245 8.73 3.72 -4.69
C ASP A 245 7.47 4.50 -4.24
N VAL A 246 6.87 4.17 -3.09
CA VAL A 246 5.56 4.70 -2.64
C VAL A 246 5.49 5.10 -1.17
N ALA A 247 6.57 5.65 -0.62
CA ALA A 247 6.54 6.19 0.73
C ALA A 247 5.51 7.33 0.84
N ILE A 248 4.70 7.34 1.90
CA ILE A 248 3.69 8.38 2.17
C ILE A 248 4.32 9.78 2.07
N THR A 249 5.48 9.95 2.69
CA THR A 249 6.35 11.13 2.54
C THR A 249 7.81 10.70 2.44
N THR A 250 8.56 11.33 1.54
CA THR A 250 10.01 11.25 1.45
C THR A 250 10.58 12.64 1.66
N SER A 251 11.33 12.80 2.75
CA SER A 251 11.97 14.06 3.12
C SER A 251 13.45 14.03 2.73
N PHE A 252 13.88 14.98 1.91
CA PHE A 252 15.28 15.15 1.51
C PHE A 252 16.00 16.08 2.50
N GLY A 253 16.04 15.64 3.75
CA GLY A 253 16.51 16.40 4.90
C GLY A 253 15.90 15.87 6.20
N SER A 254 16.12 16.60 7.29
CA SER A 254 15.53 16.24 8.58
C SER A 254 14.10 16.78 8.67
N SER A 255 13.17 15.91 9.05
CA SER A 255 11.78 16.25 9.30
C SER A 255 11.23 15.30 10.36
N ARG A 256 10.63 15.83 11.43
CA ARG A 256 10.12 15.03 12.53
C ARG A 256 8.60 15.02 12.50
N LEU A 257 8.00 13.84 12.37
CA LEU A 257 6.57 13.65 12.49
C LEU A 257 6.10 13.99 13.92
N THR A 258 5.12 14.88 14.05
CA THR A 258 4.55 15.32 15.34
C THR A 258 3.06 15.01 15.48
N LYS A 259 2.35 14.83 14.37
CA LYS A 259 0.95 14.41 14.33
C LYS A 259 0.71 13.51 13.13
N PHE A 260 -0.09 12.46 13.30
CA PHE A 260 -0.48 11.57 12.23
C PHE A 260 -1.88 11.01 12.50
N GLU A 261 -2.86 11.48 11.74
CA GLU A 261 -4.24 11.01 11.79
C GLU A 261 -4.72 10.68 10.37
N VAL A 262 -5.46 9.59 10.23
CA VAL A 262 -6.06 9.14 8.98
C VAL A 262 -7.55 8.89 9.21
N VAL A 263 -8.38 9.16 8.20
CA VAL A 263 -9.82 8.89 8.21
C VAL A 263 -10.14 7.98 7.04
N THR A 264 -10.88 6.91 7.29
CA THR A 264 -11.44 6.03 6.26
C THR A 264 -12.72 5.41 6.79
N GLU A 265 -13.83 6.07 6.49
CA GLU A 265 -15.12 5.73 7.09
C GLU A 265 -16.21 5.72 6.04
N GLU A 266 -17.11 4.72 6.12
CA GLU A 266 -18.32 4.71 5.32
C GLU A 266 -19.25 5.85 5.74
N VAL A 267 -19.66 6.69 4.79
CA VAL A 267 -20.66 7.73 5.02
C VAL A 267 -22.04 7.10 4.84
N LYS A 268 -22.71 6.84 5.96
CA LYS A 268 -24.13 6.42 5.94
C LYS A 268 -24.99 7.65 5.66
N GLU A 269 -25.80 7.60 4.60
CA GLU A 269 -26.80 8.64 4.36
C GLU A 269 -27.71 8.78 5.58
N GLN A 270 -27.85 9.99 6.11
CA GLN A 270 -28.90 10.27 7.08
C GLN A 270 -30.22 10.20 6.33
N VAL A 271 -30.98 9.13 6.57
CA VAL A 271 -32.40 9.07 6.19
C VAL A 271 -33.09 10.18 6.98
N SER A 272 -33.34 11.31 6.32
CA SER A 272 -34.19 12.36 6.86
C SER A 272 -35.62 11.85 6.82
N PHE A 273 -36.14 11.45 7.98
CA PHE A 273 -37.58 11.28 8.14
C PHE A 273 -38.20 12.68 8.16
N ALA A 274 -38.80 13.06 7.04
CA ALA A 274 -39.69 14.21 6.94
C ALA A 274 -41.05 13.89 7.59
#